data_AF-A0A969A7M9-F1
#
_entry.id   AF-A0A969A7M9-F1
#
_cell.length_a   1.000
_cell.length_b   1.000
_cell.length_c   1.000
_cell.angle_alpha   90.00
_cell.angle_beta   90.00
_cell.angle_gamma   90.00
#
_symmetry.space_group_name_H-M   'P 1'
#
loop_
_entity.id
_entity.type
_entity.pdbx_description
1 polymer ?
#
loop_
_entity_poly.entity_id
_entity_poly.type
_entity_poly.pdbx_seq_one_letter_code
_entity_poly.pdbx_strand_id
1 'polypeptide(L)'
;LIAELDRKRKITSRLAACFKDYREQNKILHPINSLIAQRIYGLIMGYEDINDHENLRHDPIFALAVGKVVNSEQESVILAGKSTLNRLEHCPENISSKADSRYHRIEHDAESIETLLVELFLESCRKPPRQIILDLDVTDDLIHGNQEESFFNPYYRGYCYAPLYIFCGKHLLAAKLRPSNVDPAEGGLEELQRVIKIIRSKWKNVKIIIRGDSAYSREEIMAWCESQIGIDYVFGLAPNNRLLQLAQSIKYRASQEYSRKIKPVFEFFETLFPSSPDLKDDAAEFIDNSVWYCSLDYKTLNSWSRNRRVVAKVEYSNEEVDTRFVVTSLPIKKIPPGQLYTQKYCPRGNMENRLKEQKLGLKSDRTSTHTFEGNQLRLWFASIAYILMNALREQCLVSTEFKNATVDTIRTKLLKLGAIITIRRRRVLIAISSACPYKDIFNHIYRRLSQLPCPG
;
A
#
# COMPACT_ATOMS: atom_id res chain seq x y z
N LEU A 1 -17.80 -13.80 -4.78
CA LEU A 1 -17.83 -12.37 -4.36
C LEU A 1 -16.88 -11.52 -5.20
N ILE A 2 -15.57 -11.77 -5.17
CA ILE A 2 -14.57 -11.00 -5.91
C ILE A 2 -14.85 -10.96 -7.43
N ALA A 3 -15.09 -12.12 -8.04
CA ALA A 3 -15.44 -12.19 -9.47
C ALA A 3 -16.71 -11.39 -9.84
N GLU A 4 -17.70 -11.31 -8.95
CA GLU A 4 -18.91 -10.49 -9.18
C GLU A 4 -18.59 -8.99 -9.12
N LEU A 5 -17.79 -8.58 -8.15
CA LEU A 5 -17.33 -7.19 -8.04
C LEU A 5 -16.50 -6.80 -9.27
N ASP A 6 -15.57 -7.66 -9.65
CA ASP A 6 -14.66 -7.41 -10.77
C ASP A 6 -15.41 -7.39 -12.10
N ARG A 7 -16.41 -8.25 -12.31
CA ARG A 7 -17.32 -8.13 -13.47
C ARG A 7 -18.00 -6.77 -13.56
N LYS A 8 -18.29 -6.14 -12.42
CA LYS A 8 -18.92 -4.81 -12.37
C LYS A 8 -17.92 -3.65 -12.47
N ARG A 9 -16.64 -3.90 -12.19
CA ARG A 9 -15.58 -2.87 -12.18
C ARG A 9 -14.58 -3.00 -13.31
N LYS A 10 -14.58 -4.12 -14.03
CA LYS A 10 -13.70 -4.42 -15.15
C LYS A 10 -12.21 -4.22 -14.79
N ILE A 11 -11.80 -4.43 -13.52
CA ILE A 11 -10.43 -4.12 -13.07
C ILE A 11 -9.43 -5.07 -13.73
N THR A 12 -9.64 -6.39 -13.64
CA THR A 12 -8.74 -7.36 -14.27
C THR A 12 -8.79 -7.30 -15.80
N SER A 13 -9.95 -7.01 -16.38
CA SER A 13 -10.06 -6.86 -17.84
C SER A 13 -9.36 -5.60 -18.35
N ARG A 14 -9.33 -4.51 -17.57
CA ARG A 14 -8.56 -3.32 -17.93
C ARG A 14 -7.07 -3.56 -17.77
N LEU A 15 -6.66 -4.27 -16.73
CA LEU A 15 -5.27 -4.73 -16.63
C LEU A 15 -4.90 -5.59 -17.85
N ALA A 16 -5.79 -6.50 -18.29
CA ALA A 16 -5.57 -7.30 -19.49
C ALA A 16 -5.44 -6.47 -20.78
N ALA A 17 -6.10 -5.31 -20.86
CA ALA A 17 -5.96 -4.40 -21.99
C ALA A 17 -4.59 -3.71 -22.04
N CYS A 18 -3.83 -3.71 -20.94
CA CYS A 18 -2.43 -3.29 -20.91
C CYS A 18 -1.48 -4.33 -21.51
N PHE A 19 -1.99 -5.47 -22.01
CA PHE A 19 -1.18 -6.52 -22.61
C PHE A 19 -1.50 -6.67 -24.10
N LYS A 20 -0.47 -7.04 -24.86
CA LYS A 20 -0.58 -7.41 -26.26
C LYS A 20 -0.30 -8.90 -26.42
N ASP A 21 -1.25 -9.60 -27.05
CA ASP A 21 -1.18 -11.03 -27.33
C ASP A 21 -0.68 -11.29 -28.75
N TYR A 22 0.55 -11.77 -28.88
CA TYR A 22 1.17 -12.17 -30.15
C TYR A 22 1.03 -13.68 -30.44
N ARG A 23 0.28 -14.42 -29.61
CA ARG A 23 -0.03 -15.83 -29.87
C ARG A 23 -0.99 -15.94 -31.05
N GLU A 24 -0.91 -17.05 -31.78
CA GLU A 24 -1.86 -17.35 -32.86
C GLU A 24 -3.28 -17.52 -32.30
N GLN A 25 -4.22 -16.67 -32.76
CA GLN A 25 -5.56 -16.55 -32.17
C GLN A 25 -6.35 -17.86 -32.14
N ASN A 26 -6.22 -18.70 -33.17
CA ASN A 26 -6.88 -20.00 -33.26
C ASN A 26 -6.27 -21.08 -32.35
N LYS A 27 -5.11 -20.83 -31.72
CA LYS A 27 -4.43 -21.74 -30.78
C LYS A 27 -4.58 -21.29 -29.31
N ILE A 28 -5.32 -20.22 -29.04
CA ILE A 28 -5.49 -19.70 -27.69
C ILE A 28 -6.63 -20.43 -26.97
N LEU A 29 -6.26 -21.29 -26.01
CA LEU A 29 -7.22 -21.90 -25.08
C LEU A 29 -7.59 -20.97 -23.91
N HIS A 30 -6.61 -20.19 -23.43
CA HIS A 30 -6.75 -19.27 -22.31
C HIS A 30 -6.45 -17.84 -22.76
N PRO A 31 -7.48 -17.00 -22.96
CA PRO A 31 -7.29 -15.61 -23.29
C PRO A 31 -6.67 -14.85 -22.11
N ILE A 32 -5.96 -13.76 -22.38
CA ILE A 32 -5.19 -13.00 -21.38
C ILE A 32 -6.06 -12.56 -20.20
N ASN A 33 -7.28 -12.10 -20.46
CA ASN A 33 -8.22 -11.71 -19.41
C ASN A 33 -8.50 -12.84 -18.40
N SER A 34 -8.61 -14.09 -18.88
CA SER A 34 -8.79 -15.26 -18.02
C SER A 34 -7.52 -15.57 -17.24
N LEU A 35 -6.34 -15.47 -17.86
CA LEU A 35 -5.06 -15.71 -17.18
C LEU A 35 -4.82 -14.71 -16.05
N ILE A 36 -5.05 -13.43 -16.32
CA ILE A 36 -4.89 -12.35 -15.35
C ILE A 36 -5.92 -12.49 -14.23
N ALA A 37 -7.20 -12.67 -14.55
CA ALA A 37 -8.22 -12.87 -13.52
C ALA A 37 -7.89 -14.10 -12.65
N GLN A 38 -7.47 -15.21 -13.26
CA GLN A 38 -7.06 -16.42 -12.55
C GLN A 38 -5.92 -16.13 -11.57
N ARG A 39 -4.87 -15.42 -12.03
CA ARG A 39 -3.71 -15.11 -11.20
C ARG A 39 -4.05 -14.17 -10.05
N ILE A 40 -4.76 -13.08 -10.34
CA ILE A 40 -5.17 -12.07 -9.36
C ILE A 40 -6.10 -12.66 -8.30
N TYR A 41 -7.06 -13.50 -8.70
CA TYR A 41 -7.95 -14.17 -7.74
C TYR A 41 -7.19 -15.19 -6.89
N GLY A 42 -6.12 -15.79 -7.41
CA GLY A 42 -5.23 -16.68 -6.66
C GLY A 42 -4.58 -15.94 -5.51
N LEU A 43 -3.96 -14.79 -5.80
CA LEU A 43 -3.36 -13.90 -4.79
C LEU A 43 -4.39 -13.45 -3.73
N ILE A 44 -5.60 -13.07 -4.15
CA ILE A 44 -6.67 -12.70 -3.22
C ILE A 44 -7.05 -13.86 -2.29
N MET A 45 -7.03 -15.10 -2.78
CA MET A 45 -7.31 -16.30 -1.98
C MET A 45 -6.12 -16.80 -1.15
N GLY A 46 -4.94 -16.17 -1.30
CA GLY A 46 -3.71 -16.53 -0.61
C GLY A 46 -2.99 -17.71 -1.27
N TYR A 47 -3.02 -17.77 -2.61
CA TYR A 47 -2.24 -18.67 -3.44
C TYR A 47 -1.19 -17.84 -4.17
N GLU A 48 -0.09 -17.57 -3.48
CA GLU A 48 0.99 -16.71 -3.97
C GLU A 48 1.81 -17.33 -5.08
N ASP A 49 1.93 -18.65 -5.12
CA ASP A 49 2.89 -19.31 -5.99
C ASP A 49 2.19 -19.85 -7.25
N ILE A 50 2.88 -19.78 -8.39
CA ILE A 50 2.31 -20.26 -9.65
C ILE A 50 2.08 -21.79 -9.63
N ASN A 51 2.82 -22.53 -8.81
CA ASN A 51 2.66 -23.97 -8.66
C ASN A 51 1.32 -24.36 -7.99
N ASP A 52 0.72 -23.49 -7.18
CA ASP A 52 -0.62 -23.69 -6.60
C ASP A 52 -1.66 -23.93 -7.70
N HIS A 53 -1.47 -23.29 -8.85
CA HIS A 53 -2.35 -23.42 -10.00
C HIS A 53 -2.27 -24.77 -10.72
N GLU A 54 -1.36 -25.68 -10.33
CA GLU A 54 -1.44 -27.07 -10.78
C GLU A 54 -2.64 -27.80 -10.17
N ASN A 55 -3.00 -27.46 -8.93
CA ASN A 55 -4.20 -27.99 -8.28
C ASN A 55 -5.43 -27.11 -8.59
N LEU A 56 -5.30 -25.78 -8.47
CA LEU A 56 -6.43 -24.85 -8.65
C LEU A 56 -7.01 -24.88 -10.06
N ARG A 57 -6.25 -25.32 -11.07
CA ARG A 57 -6.76 -25.44 -12.43
C ARG A 57 -7.91 -26.42 -12.60
N HIS A 58 -8.11 -27.31 -11.64
CA HIS A 58 -9.19 -28.29 -11.59
C HIS A 58 -10.33 -27.86 -10.65
N ASP A 59 -10.20 -26.73 -9.97
CA ASP A 59 -11.21 -26.26 -9.03
C ASP A 59 -12.42 -25.66 -9.77
N PRO A 60 -13.64 -26.21 -9.59
CA PRO A 60 -14.83 -25.76 -10.30
C PRO A 60 -15.31 -24.37 -9.87
N ILE A 61 -15.03 -23.94 -8.63
CA ILE A 61 -15.36 -22.59 -8.15
C ILE A 61 -14.41 -21.57 -8.75
N PHE A 62 -13.13 -21.91 -8.86
CA PHE A 62 -12.16 -21.08 -9.54
C PHE A 62 -12.51 -20.96 -11.03
N ALA A 63 -12.91 -22.07 -11.67
CA ALA A 63 -13.36 -22.06 -13.06
C ALA A 63 -14.59 -21.17 -13.26
N LEU A 64 -15.58 -21.27 -12.37
CA LEU A 64 -16.74 -20.39 -12.37
C LEU A 64 -16.34 -18.91 -12.15
N ALA A 65 -15.39 -18.65 -11.24
CA ALA A 65 -14.94 -17.29 -10.92
C ALA A 65 -14.29 -16.60 -12.11
N VAL A 66 -13.50 -17.32 -12.92
CA VAL A 66 -12.88 -16.79 -14.14
C VAL A 66 -13.82 -16.84 -15.37
N GLY A 67 -15.11 -17.14 -15.16
CA GLY A 67 -16.14 -17.04 -16.19
C GLY A 67 -16.24 -18.24 -17.13
N LYS A 68 -15.69 -19.40 -16.76
CA LYS A 68 -15.88 -20.63 -17.54
C LYS A 68 -17.24 -21.26 -17.23
N VAL A 69 -17.78 -21.96 -18.23
CA VAL A 69 -19.04 -22.69 -18.10
C VAL A 69 -18.80 -24.01 -17.40
N VAL A 70 -19.37 -24.18 -16.21
CA VAL A 70 -19.29 -25.42 -15.42
C VAL A 70 -20.67 -26.07 -15.37
N ASN A 71 -20.81 -27.26 -15.92
CA ASN A 71 -22.04 -28.04 -15.92
C ASN A 71 -21.71 -29.54 -15.81
N SER A 72 -22.74 -30.38 -15.56
CA SER A 72 -22.56 -31.81 -15.36
C SER A 72 -22.23 -32.61 -16.64
N GLU A 73 -22.20 -31.99 -17.82
CA GLU A 73 -21.83 -32.63 -19.10
C GLU A 73 -20.38 -32.29 -19.51
N GLN A 74 -19.87 -31.14 -19.04
CA GLN A 74 -18.48 -30.70 -19.16
C GLN A 74 -17.77 -30.89 -17.82
N GLU A 75 -17.49 -32.15 -17.47
CA GLU A 75 -16.94 -32.53 -16.15
C GLU A 75 -15.54 -31.96 -15.86
N SER A 76 -14.75 -31.53 -16.85
CA SER A 76 -13.46 -30.89 -16.59
C SER A 76 -13.20 -29.64 -17.43
N VAL A 77 -13.64 -28.49 -16.93
CA VAL A 77 -13.03 -27.23 -17.33
C VAL A 77 -11.65 -27.16 -16.68
N ILE A 78 -10.60 -27.31 -17.48
CA ILE A 78 -9.23 -27.17 -17.01
C ILE A 78 -8.79 -25.72 -17.23
N LEU A 79 -8.36 -25.04 -16.17
CA LEU A 79 -7.77 -23.70 -16.26
C LEU A 79 -6.27 -23.75 -16.60
N ALA A 80 -5.65 -22.58 -16.72
CA ALA A 80 -4.23 -22.49 -17.00
C ALA A 80 -3.43 -23.10 -15.84
N GLY A 81 -2.57 -24.09 -16.15
CA GLY A 81 -1.63 -24.63 -15.18
C GLY A 81 -0.42 -23.71 -14.95
N LYS A 82 0.50 -24.15 -14.10
CA LYS A 82 1.66 -23.37 -13.66
C LYS A 82 2.51 -22.84 -14.83
N SER A 83 2.79 -23.67 -15.83
CA SER A 83 3.65 -23.27 -16.96
C SER A 83 3.00 -22.20 -17.86
N THR A 84 1.68 -22.19 -17.96
CA THR A 84 0.96 -21.21 -18.78
C THR A 84 0.89 -19.85 -18.09
N LEU A 85 0.64 -19.83 -16.78
CA LEU A 85 0.72 -18.59 -16.00
C LEU A 85 2.16 -18.08 -15.87
N ASN A 86 3.14 -18.98 -15.75
CA ASN A 86 4.53 -18.58 -15.74
C ASN A 86 4.91 -17.84 -17.04
N ARG A 87 4.46 -18.30 -18.22
CA ARG A 87 4.68 -17.56 -19.49
C ARG A 87 4.00 -16.20 -19.57
N LEU A 88 2.96 -15.94 -18.76
CA LEU A 88 2.38 -14.59 -18.63
C LEU A 88 3.30 -13.66 -17.81
N GLU A 89 3.98 -14.23 -16.80
CA GLU A 89 4.82 -13.50 -15.85
C GLU A 89 6.32 -13.48 -16.21
N HIS A 90 6.73 -14.28 -17.20
CA HIS A 90 8.13 -14.49 -17.53
C HIS A 90 8.63 -13.60 -18.67
N CYS A 91 9.90 -13.20 -18.49
CA CYS A 91 10.66 -12.09 -19.04
C CYS A 91 10.38 -11.68 -20.51
N PRO A 92 10.39 -10.37 -20.81
CA PRO A 92 10.51 -9.88 -22.18
C PRO A 92 11.86 -10.30 -22.79
N GLU A 93 11.84 -10.63 -24.08
CA GLU A 93 13.07 -10.86 -24.85
C GLU A 93 13.53 -9.52 -25.47
N ASN A 94 14.83 -9.23 -25.37
CA ASN A 94 15.45 -8.11 -26.09
C ASN A 94 15.56 -8.46 -27.59
N ILE A 95 14.44 -8.39 -28.30
CA ILE A 95 14.38 -8.63 -29.74
C ILE A 95 13.80 -7.43 -30.49
N SER A 96 14.30 -7.23 -31.72
CA SER A 96 13.94 -6.11 -32.60
C SER A 96 12.45 -6.07 -32.97
N SER A 97 11.79 -7.24 -32.99
CA SER A 97 10.36 -7.38 -33.28
C SER A 97 9.76 -8.46 -32.37
N LYS A 98 8.91 -8.02 -31.44
CA LYS A 98 8.22 -8.89 -30.47
C LYS A 98 7.22 -9.86 -31.12
N ALA A 99 6.77 -9.55 -32.33
CA ALA A 99 5.95 -10.46 -33.15
C ALA A 99 6.73 -11.73 -33.57
N ASP A 100 8.05 -11.63 -33.66
CA ASP A 100 8.93 -12.71 -34.11
C ASP A 100 9.54 -13.50 -32.93
N SER A 101 9.24 -13.13 -31.68
CA SER A 101 9.71 -13.86 -30.49
C SER A 101 9.30 -15.32 -30.56
N ARG A 102 10.23 -16.25 -30.30
CA ARG A 102 9.87 -17.66 -30.20
C ARG A 102 9.16 -17.96 -28.88
N TYR A 103 9.58 -17.35 -27.77
CA TYR A 103 9.16 -17.76 -26.43
C TYR A 103 8.34 -16.70 -25.68
N HIS A 104 8.49 -15.41 -25.99
CA HIS A 104 7.77 -14.30 -25.38
C HIS A 104 6.65 -13.77 -26.29
N ARG A 105 5.45 -14.32 -26.12
CA ARG A 105 4.28 -14.01 -26.97
C ARG A 105 3.23 -13.13 -26.29
N ILE A 106 3.40 -12.79 -25.01
CA ILE A 106 2.46 -11.96 -24.26
C ILE A 106 3.26 -10.85 -23.60
N GLU A 107 3.08 -9.64 -24.10
CA GLU A 107 3.84 -8.46 -23.69
C GLU A 107 2.94 -7.54 -22.88
N HIS A 108 3.44 -6.94 -21.79
CA HIS A 108 2.73 -5.89 -21.08
C HIS A 108 3.31 -4.52 -21.40
N ASP A 109 2.47 -3.50 -21.38
CA ASP A 109 2.89 -2.10 -21.42
C ASP A 109 2.94 -1.53 -20.00
N ALA A 110 4.17 -1.31 -19.51
CA ALA A 110 4.43 -0.79 -18.17
C ALA A 110 3.75 0.56 -17.92
N GLU A 111 3.80 1.49 -18.89
CA GLU A 111 3.22 2.82 -18.73
C GLU A 111 1.69 2.75 -18.62
N SER A 112 1.05 1.86 -19.39
CA SER A 112 -0.38 1.60 -19.29
C SER A 112 -0.79 1.01 -17.94
N ILE A 113 -0.02 0.06 -17.38
CA ILE A 113 -0.30 -0.50 -16.05
C ILE A 113 -0.15 0.57 -14.97
N GLU A 114 0.94 1.32 -15.00
CA GLU A 114 1.22 2.41 -14.07
C GLU A 114 0.17 3.53 -14.14
N THR A 115 -0.36 3.80 -15.33
CA THR A 115 -1.48 4.74 -15.54
C THR A 115 -2.79 4.19 -14.97
N LEU A 116 -3.08 2.91 -15.21
CA LEU A 116 -4.29 2.24 -14.75
C LEU A 116 -4.44 2.32 -13.22
N LEU A 117 -3.35 2.17 -12.45
CA LEU A 117 -3.39 2.28 -10.98
C LEU A 117 -3.98 3.63 -10.53
N VAL A 118 -3.57 4.72 -11.17
CA VAL A 118 -4.04 6.08 -10.87
C VAL A 118 -5.47 6.29 -11.39
N GLU A 119 -5.81 5.78 -12.58
CA GLU A 119 -7.15 5.89 -13.13
C GLU A 119 -8.21 5.22 -12.26
N LEU A 120 -7.92 4.01 -11.76
CA LEU A 120 -8.80 3.27 -10.85
C LEU A 120 -9.06 4.06 -9.55
N PHE A 121 -8.04 4.76 -9.04
CA PHE A 121 -8.23 5.69 -7.92
C PHE A 121 -9.15 6.86 -8.29
N LEU A 122 -8.89 7.54 -9.41
CA LEU A 122 -9.69 8.70 -9.83
C LEU A 122 -11.18 8.34 -10.01
N GLU A 123 -11.46 7.16 -10.55
CA GLU A 123 -12.82 6.66 -10.79
C GLU A 123 -13.52 6.17 -9.52
N SER A 124 -12.77 5.76 -8.49
CA SER A 124 -13.35 5.40 -7.20
C SER A 124 -14.04 6.60 -6.51
N CYS A 125 -13.62 7.82 -6.85
CA CYS A 125 -14.14 9.06 -6.32
C CYS A 125 -15.27 9.62 -7.20
N ARG A 126 -16.51 9.66 -6.68
CA ARG A 126 -17.68 10.22 -7.40
C ARG A 126 -17.52 11.68 -7.79
N LYS A 127 -16.81 12.46 -6.97
CA LYS A 127 -16.50 13.88 -7.21
C LYS A 127 -15.06 14.16 -6.79
N PRO A 128 -14.37 15.10 -7.46
CA PRO A 128 -13.02 15.50 -7.06
C PRO A 128 -12.99 15.97 -5.60
N PRO A 129 -12.14 15.40 -4.74
CA PRO A 129 -11.97 15.89 -3.38
C PRO A 129 -11.33 17.28 -3.40
N ARG A 130 -11.54 18.07 -2.33
CA ARG A 130 -10.88 19.38 -2.17
C ARG A 130 -9.37 19.24 -1.96
N GLN A 131 -8.96 18.17 -1.27
CA GLN A 131 -7.58 17.89 -0.95
C GLN A 131 -7.36 16.37 -0.87
N ILE A 132 -6.20 15.92 -1.34
CA ILE A 132 -5.69 14.56 -1.15
C ILE A 132 -4.32 14.60 -0.46
N ILE A 133 -3.92 13.47 0.12
CA ILE A 133 -2.60 13.28 0.70
C ILE A 133 -1.97 12.11 -0.05
N LEU A 134 -0.78 12.34 -0.63
CA LEU A 134 0.03 11.30 -1.26
C LEU A 134 1.13 10.89 -0.30
N ASP A 135 1.06 9.63 0.10
CA ASP A 135 1.89 8.97 1.08
C ASP A 135 2.97 8.16 0.34
N LEU A 136 4.24 8.55 0.49
CA LEU A 136 5.40 7.81 -0.06
C LEU A 136 6.08 6.97 1.00
N ASP A 137 6.35 5.71 0.66
CA ASP A 137 7.23 4.86 1.46
C ASP A 137 8.07 3.90 0.61
N VAL A 138 9.13 3.42 1.23
CA VAL A 138 9.93 2.30 0.75
C VAL A 138 9.80 1.16 1.74
N THR A 139 9.81 -0.06 1.23
CA THR A 139 9.90 -1.25 2.07
C THR A 139 10.84 -2.26 1.43
N ASP A 140 11.41 -3.17 2.21
CA ASP A 140 12.26 -4.25 1.71
C ASP A 140 11.47 -5.34 0.99
N ASP A 141 12.11 -6.11 0.14
CA ASP A 141 11.53 -7.31 -0.44
C ASP A 141 12.64 -8.36 -0.55
N LEU A 142 12.62 -9.36 0.33
CA LEU A 142 13.73 -10.29 0.49
C LEU A 142 13.91 -11.16 -0.76
N ILE A 143 15.13 -11.16 -1.28
CA ILE A 143 15.49 -11.92 -2.47
C ILE A 143 15.93 -13.32 -2.06
N HIS A 144 15.53 -14.30 -2.86
CA HIS A 144 15.93 -15.69 -2.70
C HIS A 144 16.55 -16.23 -3.99
N GLY A 145 17.67 -16.93 -3.86
CA GLY A 145 18.41 -17.49 -4.99
C GLY A 145 19.15 -16.43 -5.80
N ASN A 146 19.42 -16.75 -7.08
CA ASN A 146 20.15 -15.87 -7.99
C ASN A 146 19.15 -15.10 -8.86
N GLN A 147 18.77 -13.90 -8.40
CA GLN A 147 17.93 -12.96 -9.14
C GLN A 147 18.75 -11.74 -9.59
N GLU A 148 18.33 -11.10 -10.68
CA GLU A 148 18.91 -9.85 -11.17
C GLU A 148 18.77 -8.71 -10.15
N GLU A 149 19.67 -7.73 -10.21
CA GLU A 149 19.65 -6.52 -9.35
C GLU A 149 19.61 -6.84 -7.84
N SER A 150 20.22 -7.96 -7.44
CA SER A 150 20.29 -8.41 -6.05
C SER A 150 21.46 -7.76 -5.32
N PHE A 151 21.15 -6.93 -4.33
CA PHE A 151 22.12 -6.22 -3.50
C PHE A 151 21.82 -6.42 -2.01
N PHE A 152 22.87 -6.44 -1.19
CA PHE A 152 22.75 -6.46 0.26
C PHE A 152 22.44 -5.05 0.76
N ASN A 153 21.36 -4.90 1.52
CA ASN A 153 20.98 -3.65 2.14
C ASN A 153 21.31 -3.67 3.64
N PRO A 154 22.21 -2.78 4.15
CA PRO A 154 22.60 -2.77 5.56
C PRO A 154 21.47 -2.39 6.53
N TYR A 155 20.51 -1.57 6.10
CA TYR A 155 19.38 -1.15 6.93
C TYR A 155 18.43 -2.33 7.18
N TYR A 156 18.10 -3.07 6.12
CA TYR A 156 17.24 -4.27 6.21
C TYR A 156 17.99 -5.54 6.57
N ARG A 157 19.33 -5.51 6.57
CA ARG A 157 20.23 -6.61 6.93
C ARG A 157 20.01 -7.88 6.08
N GLY A 158 19.77 -7.70 4.78
CA GLY A 158 19.51 -8.81 3.86
C GLY A 158 19.71 -8.43 2.40
N TYR A 159 19.76 -9.44 1.53
CA TYR A 159 19.66 -9.24 0.08
C TYR A 159 18.20 -9.00 -0.25
N CYS A 160 17.88 -7.83 -0.78
CA CYS A 160 16.49 -7.44 -1.01
C CYS A 160 16.36 -6.51 -2.20
N TYR A 161 15.13 -6.35 -2.69
CA TYR A 161 14.72 -5.15 -3.43
C TYR A 161 14.20 -4.10 -2.44
N ALA A 162 13.95 -2.89 -2.94
CA ALA A 162 13.44 -1.76 -2.16
C ALA A 162 12.24 -1.08 -2.86
N PRO A 163 11.10 -1.78 -3.06
CA PRO A 163 9.95 -1.23 -3.74
C PRO A 163 9.45 0.09 -3.11
N LEU A 164 9.23 1.08 -3.98
CA LEU A 164 8.62 2.37 -3.68
C LEU A 164 7.10 2.28 -3.89
N TYR A 165 6.35 2.72 -2.89
CA TYR A 165 4.89 2.79 -2.94
C TYR A 165 4.39 4.23 -2.80
N ILE A 166 3.32 4.55 -3.54
CA ILE A 166 2.55 5.79 -3.35
C ILE A 166 1.10 5.43 -3.06
N PHE A 167 0.60 5.85 -1.89
CA PHE A 167 -0.79 5.67 -1.48
C PHE A 167 -1.53 7.00 -1.36
N CYS A 168 -2.85 6.96 -1.53
CA CYS A 168 -3.77 8.00 -1.08
C CYS A 168 -4.80 7.35 -0.16
N GLY A 169 -4.56 7.43 1.15
CA GLY A 169 -5.36 6.68 2.13
C GLY A 169 -5.23 5.17 1.91
N LYS A 170 -6.31 4.51 1.48
CA LYS A 170 -6.29 3.07 1.13
C LYS A 170 -6.09 2.79 -0.36
N HIS A 171 -6.02 3.82 -1.21
CA HIS A 171 -5.82 3.63 -2.64
C HIS A 171 -4.33 3.55 -2.97
N LEU A 172 -3.94 2.54 -3.74
CA LEU A 172 -2.59 2.35 -4.23
C LEU A 172 -2.45 3.00 -5.62
N LEU A 173 -1.52 3.94 -5.76
CA LEU A 173 -1.33 4.73 -6.99
C LEU A 173 -0.03 4.40 -7.72
N ALA A 174 0.99 3.92 -7.01
CA ALA A 174 2.23 3.44 -7.60
C ALA A 174 2.84 2.33 -6.74
N ALA A 175 3.45 1.35 -7.41
CA ALA A 175 4.28 0.30 -6.83
C ALA A 175 5.43 0.02 -7.80
N LYS A 176 6.62 0.54 -7.47
CA LYS A 176 7.80 0.52 -8.33
C LYS A 176 8.89 -0.29 -7.67
N LEU A 177 9.25 -1.43 -8.25
CA LEU A 177 10.37 -2.24 -7.80
C LEU A 177 11.67 -1.48 -8.05
N ARG A 178 12.59 -1.53 -7.09
CA ARG A 178 13.91 -0.91 -7.21
C ARG A 178 14.98 -1.85 -6.66
N PRO A 179 16.20 -1.84 -7.21
CA PRO A 179 17.35 -2.40 -6.53
C PRO A 179 17.50 -1.78 -5.14
N SER A 180 18.09 -2.48 -4.17
CA SER A 180 18.20 -1.99 -2.79
C SER A 180 19.49 -1.22 -2.48
N ASN A 181 20.40 -1.10 -3.45
CA ASN A 181 21.65 -0.33 -3.36
C ASN A 181 21.47 1.17 -3.67
N VAL A 182 20.25 1.60 -4.03
CA VAL A 182 19.93 2.99 -4.38
C VAL A 182 19.53 3.82 -3.16
N ASP A 183 19.56 5.15 -3.28
CA ASP A 183 19.06 6.02 -2.22
C ASP A 183 17.55 5.78 -2.03
N PRO A 184 17.02 5.72 -0.79
CA PRO A 184 15.60 5.44 -0.59
C PRO A 184 14.66 6.44 -1.28
N ALA A 185 15.08 7.70 -1.50
CA ALA A 185 14.29 8.68 -2.23
C ALA A 185 14.48 8.65 -3.76
N GLU A 186 15.41 7.85 -4.28
CA GLU A 186 15.70 7.75 -5.71
C GLU A 186 14.45 7.32 -6.51
N GLY A 187 14.14 8.03 -7.59
CA GLY A 187 12.92 7.82 -8.38
C GLY A 187 11.65 8.38 -7.74
N GLY A 188 11.71 8.85 -6.49
CA GLY A 188 10.54 9.33 -5.75
C GLY A 188 9.91 10.58 -6.36
N LEU A 189 10.73 11.50 -6.89
CA LEU A 189 10.23 12.72 -7.54
C LEU A 189 9.57 12.41 -8.88
N GLU A 190 10.17 11.54 -9.67
CA GLU A 190 9.71 11.11 -10.99
C GLU A 190 8.34 10.42 -10.87
N GLU A 191 8.21 9.48 -9.91
CA GLU A 191 6.94 8.80 -9.64
C GLU A 191 5.86 9.77 -9.13
N LEU A 192 6.22 10.74 -8.28
CA LEU A 192 5.30 11.79 -7.86
C LEU A 192 4.82 12.63 -9.04
N GLN A 193 5.74 13.08 -9.90
CA GLN A 193 5.42 13.85 -11.09
C GLN A 193 4.47 13.09 -12.02
N ARG A 194 4.75 11.80 -12.26
CA ARG A 194 3.91 10.90 -13.08
C ARG A 194 2.50 10.78 -12.50
N VAL A 195 2.39 10.41 -11.22
CA VAL A 195 1.09 10.24 -10.54
C VAL A 195 0.30 11.55 -10.52
N ILE A 196 0.95 12.67 -10.17
CA ILE A 196 0.30 13.98 -10.07
C ILE A 196 -0.13 14.49 -11.45
N LYS A 197 0.65 14.27 -12.50
CA LYS A 197 0.27 14.59 -13.89
C LYS A 197 -1.04 13.91 -14.28
N ILE A 198 -1.17 12.60 -14.00
CA ILE A 198 -2.40 11.84 -14.29
C ILE A 198 -3.56 12.35 -13.44
N ILE A 199 -3.35 12.62 -12.14
CA ILE A 199 -4.40 13.19 -11.26
C ILE A 199 -4.88 14.53 -11.81
N ARG A 200 -3.98 15.43 -12.17
CA ARG A 200 -4.30 16.78 -12.67
C ARG A 200 -5.02 16.77 -14.01
N SER A 201 -4.87 15.72 -14.82
CA SER A 201 -5.63 15.54 -16.07
C SER A 201 -7.14 15.51 -15.82
N LYS A 202 -7.59 14.92 -14.70
CA LYS A 202 -9.02 14.88 -14.29
C LYS A 202 -9.36 15.93 -13.24
N TRP A 203 -8.47 16.17 -12.28
CA TRP A 203 -8.70 17.05 -11.13
C TRP A 203 -7.77 18.26 -11.14
N LYS A 204 -8.03 19.20 -12.05
CA LYS A 204 -7.17 20.38 -12.27
C LYS A 204 -6.86 21.20 -11.01
N ASN A 205 -7.80 21.29 -10.06
CA ASN A 205 -7.71 22.20 -8.91
C ASN A 205 -7.60 21.50 -7.53
N VAL A 206 -7.40 20.18 -7.49
CA VAL A 206 -7.27 19.46 -6.20
C VAL A 206 -6.04 19.96 -5.42
N LYS A 207 -6.14 20.14 -4.11
CA LYS A 207 -4.94 20.40 -3.29
C LYS A 207 -4.24 19.08 -2.98
N ILE A 208 -2.93 19.02 -3.07
CA ILE A 208 -2.15 17.80 -2.83
C ILE A 208 -1.19 18.07 -1.68
N ILE A 209 -1.19 17.22 -0.65
CA ILE A 209 -0.13 17.21 0.35
C ILE A 209 0.71 15.97 0.12
N ILE A 210 2.01 16.14 -0.09
CA ILE A 210 2.97 15.05 -0.16
C ILE A 210 3.48 14.74 1.24
N ARG A 211 3.46 13.48 1.64
CA ARG A 211 3.87 13.03 2.97
C ARG A 211 4.77 11.81 2.87
N GLY A 212 5.84 11.82 3.65
CA GLY A 212 6.85 10.77 3.67
C GLY A 212 7.69 10.86 4.94
N ASP A 213 8.55 9.89 5.16
CA ASP A 213 9.50 9.91 6.27
C ASP A 213 10.68 10.88 6.00
N SER A 214 11.79 10.73 6.74
CA SER A 214 12.97 11.57 6.56
C SER A 214 13.78 11.29 5.30
N ALA A 215 13.62 10.13 4.67
CA ALA A 215 14.33 9.86 3.43
C ALA A 215 13.89 10.82 2.31
N TYR A 216 12.63 11.24 2.31
CA TYR A 216 12.05 12.14 1.30
C TYR A 216 12.24 13.64 1.59
N SER A 217 12.93 14.01 2.67
CA SER A 217 13.31 15.40 2.97
C SER A 217 14.46 15.90 2.09
N ARG A 218 14.29 15.75 0.78
CA ARG A 218 15.27 16.10 -0.25
C ARG A 218 14.97 17.44 -0.90
N GLU A 219 16.02 18.16 -1.28
CA GLU A 219 15.89 19.51 -1.83
C GLU A 219 15.10 19.50 -3.13
N GLU A 220 15.42 18.59 -4.04
CA GLU A 220 14.79 18.42 -5.34
C GLU A 220 13.27 18.15 -5.21
N ILE A 221 12.86 17.33 -4.23
CA ILE A 221 11.44 17.05 -3.97
C ILE A 221 10.75 18.29 -3.39
N MET A 222 11.33 18.90 -2.34
CA MET A 222 10.70 20.04 -1.65
C MET A 222 10.64 21.28 -2.54
N ALA A 223 11.73 21.60 -3.26
CA ALA A 223 11.78 22.72 -4.18
C ALA A 223 10.82 22.53 -5.36
N TRP A 224 10.69 21.29 -5.87
CA TRP A 224 9.68 21.00 -6.87
C TRP A 224 8.27 21.24 -6.32
N CYS A 225 7.93 20.71 -5.14
CA CYS A 225 6.62 20.97 -4.53
C CYS A 225 6.34 22.47 -4.38
N GLU A 226 7.31 23.25 -3.92
CA GLU A 226 7.22 24.71 -3.76
C GLU A 226 7.05 25.46 -5.08
N SER A 227 7.52 24.90 -6.19
CA SER A 227 7.33 25.46 -7.53
C SER A 227 5.92 25.21 -8.08
N GLN A 228 5.16 24.27 -7.51
CA GLN A 228 3.86 23.84 -8.02
C GLN A 228 2.70 24.48 -7.25
N ILE A 229 1.71 24.97 -7.99
CA ILE A 229 0.51 25.57 -7.39
C ILE A 229 -0.37 24.47 -6.78
N GLY A 230 -0.74 24.64 -5.51
CA GLY A 230 -1.65 23.74 -4.81
C GLY A 230 -1.02 22.41 -4.39
N ILE A 231 0.31 22.35 -4.34
CA ILE A 231 1.06 21.24 -3.76
C ILE A 231 1.75 21.73 -2.49
N ASP A 232 1.48 21.05 -1.39
CA ASP A 232 2.12 21.24 -0.10
C ASP A 232 2.87 19.95 0.28
N TYR A 233 3.78 19.99 1.26
CA TYR A 233 4.42 18.78 1.78
C TYR A 233 4.58 18.77 3.31
N VAL A 234 4.72 17.57 3.86
CA VAL A 234 4.98 17.28 5.27
C VAL A 234 5.89 16.05 5.35
N PHE A 235 7.19 16.24 5.54
CA PHE A 235 8.18 15.15 5.61
C PHE A 235 8.77 15.03 7.01
N GLY A 236 9.09 13.81 7.42
CA GLY A 236 9.94 13.60 8.59
C GLY A 236 11.29 14.28 8.35
N LEU A 237 11.98 14.72 9.39
CA LEU A 237 13.31 15.30 9.24
C LEU A 237 14.24 14.68 10.28
N ALA A 238 15.37 14.15 9.80
CA ALA A 238 16.38 13.57 10.67
C ALA A 238 16.96 14.67 11.60
N PRO A 239 17.13 14.39 12.90
CA PRO A 239 17.70 15.36 13.83
C PRO A 239 19.18 15.63 13.50
N ASN A 240 19.63 16.84 13.81
CA ASN A 240 21.05 17.21 13.80
C ASN A 240 21.35 18.17 14.95
N ASN A 241 22.62 18.41 15.24
CA ASN A 241 23.05 19.25 16.36
C ASN A 241 22.44 20.65 16.33
N ARG A 242 22.29 21.25 15.14
CA ARG A 242 21.70 22.58 15.01
C ARG A 242 20.20 22.59 15.32
N LEU A 243 19.45 21.63 14.80
CA LEU A 243 18.02 21.48 15.10
C LEU A 243 17.77 21.20 16.58
N LEU A 244 18.58 20.33 17.18
CA LEU A 244 18.53 20.04 18.62
C LEU A 244 18.81 21.29 19.45
N GLN A 245 19.82 22.08 19.07
CA GLN A 245 20.12 23.36 19.72
C GLN A 245 18.95 24.35 19.61
N LEU A 246 18.31 24.46 18.45
CA LEU A 246 17.14 25.32 18.25
C LEU A 246 15.92 24.87 19.07
N ALA A 247 15.79 23.57 19.33
CA ALA A 247 14.74 23.00 20.17
C ALA A 247 15.04 23.07 21.69
N GLN A 248 16.22 23.54 22.11
CA GLN A 248 16.64 23.50 23.51
C GLN A 248 15.70 24.26 24.46
N SER A 249 15.15 25.40 24.01
CA SER A 249 14.22 26.21 24.81
C SER A 249 12.91 25.47 25.11
N ILE A 250 12.37 24.72 24.15
CA ILE A 250 11.18 23.91 24.37
C ILE A 250 11.49 22.63 25.14
N LYS A 251 12.67 22.05 24.97
CA LYS A 251 13.14 20.92 25.78
C LYS A 251 13.21 21.29 27.26
N TYR A 252 13.76 22.47 27.57
CA TYR A 252 13.77 23.00 28.93
C TYR A 252 12.36 23.18 29.49
N ARG A 253 11.43 23.75 28.71
CA ARG A 253 10.02 23.90 29.14
C ARG A 253 9.35 22.55 29.42
N ALA A 254 9.56 21.55 28.55
CA ALA A 254 9.04 20.20 28.74
C ALA A 254 9.58 19.56 30.04
N SER A 255 10.88 19.72 30.31
CA SER A 255 11.52 19.25 31.54
C SER A 255 10.94 19.90 32.79
N GLN A 256 10.71 21.22 32.76
CA GLN A 256 10.12 21.96 33.87
C GLN A 256 8.67 21.55 34.13
N GLU A 257 7.87 21.36 33.08
CA GLU A 257 6.51 20.84 33.21
C GLU A 257 6.51 19.43 33.82
N TYR A 258 7.35 18.52 33.29
CA TYR A 258 7.44 17.16 33.80
C TYR A 258 7.84 17.13 35.28
N SER A 259 8.85 17.92 35.65
CA SER A 259 9.33 18.06 37.04
C SER A 259 8.22 18.53 37.98
N ARG A 260 7.34 19.43 37.53
CA ARG A 260 6.19 19.90 38.32
C ARG A 260 5.09 18.85 38.46
N LYS A 261 4.90 18.00 37.45
CA LYS A 261 3.94 16.88 37.51
C LYS A 261 4.42 15.78 38.45
N ILE A 262 5.71 15.42 38.38
CA ILE A 262 6.28 14.32 39.18
C ILE A 262 6.51 14.64 40.64
N LYS A 263 6.86 15.87 40.96
CA LYS A 263 7.13 16.27 42.34
C LYS A 263 6.02 15.87 43.35
N PRO A 264 4.73 16.23 43.18
CA PRO A 264 3.70 15.88 44.15
C PRO A 264 3.41 14.37 44.24
N VAL A 265 3.54 13.63 43.13
CA VAL A 265 3.33 12.18 43.11
C VAL A 265 4.47 11.48 43.82
N PHE A 266 5.70 11.89 43.54
CA PHE A 266 6.88 11.36 44.20
C PHE A 266 6.86 11.64 45.72
N GLU A 267 6.55 12.88 46.12
CA GLU A 267 6.38 13.25 47.54
C GLU A 267 5.30 12.40 48.22
N PHE A 268 4.20 12.07 47.53
CA PHE A 268 3.19 11.16 48.05
C PHE A 268 3.69 9.72 48.19
N PHE A 269 4.42 9.21 47.20
CA PHE A 269 5.02 7.87 47.23
C PHE A 269 6.00 7.72 48.39
N GLU A 270 6.80 8.75 48.69
CA GLU A 270 7.69 8.79 49.86
C GLU A 270 6.95 8.66 51.20
N THR A 271 5.65 9.01 51.27
CA THR A 271 4.85 8.81 52.50
C THR A 271 4.29 7.38 52.64
N LEU A 272 4.18 6.65 51.54
CA LEU A 272 3.54 5.33 51.50
C LEU A 272 4.54 4.17 51.50
N PHE A 273 5.71 4.37 50.89
CA PHE A 273 6.69 3.32 50.65
C PHE A 273 8.04 3.66 51.27
N PRO A 274 8.82 2.65 51.71
CA PRO A 274 10.21 2.86 52.12
C PRO A 274 11.03 3.44 50.97
N SER A 275 12.02 4.27 51.29
CA SER A 275 12.95 4.80 50.28
C SER A 275 13.64 3.67 49.52
N SER A 276 13.41 3.61 48.21
CA SER A 276 14.07 2.70 47.28
C SER A 276 14.65 3.49 46.09
N PRO A 277 15.66 2.94 45.38
CA PRO A 277 16.18 3.57 44.16
C PRO A 277 15.12 3.74 43.08
N ASP A 278 14.15 2.82 43.04
CA ASP A 278 13.14 2.72 41.97
C ASP A 278 11.87 3.54 42.27
N LEU A 279 11.74 4.11 43.48
CA LEU A 279 10.53 4.82 43.93
C LEU A 279 10.12 5.96 43.00
N LYS A 280 11.10 6.59 42.35
CA LYS A 280 10.85 7.65 41.37
C LYS A 280 10.33 7.09 40.04
N ASP A 281 10.83 5.93 39.64
CA ASP A 281 10.40 5.25 38.42
C ASP A 281 8.98 4.71 38.62
N ASP A 282 8.68 4.15 39.80
CA ASP A 282 7.34 3.75 40.22
C ASP A 282 6.36 4.94 40.19
N ALA A 283 6.76 6.10 40.72
CA ALA A 283 5.96 7.32 40.67
C ALA A 283 5.76 7.84 39.23
N ALA A 284 6.74 7.63 38.35
CA ALA A 284 6.67 8.07 36.97
C ALA A 284 5.61 7.30 36.15
N GLU A 285 5.27 6.07 36.52
CA GLU A 285 4.20 5.28 35.86
C GLU A 285 2.82 5.95 35.96
N PHE A 286 2.62 6.82 36.95
CA PHE A 286 1.34 7.51 37.19
C PHE A 286 1.25 8.87 36.50
N ILE A 287 2.20 9.20 35.62
CA ILE A 287 2.34 10.55 35.07
C ILE A 287 2.52 10.53 33.56
N ASP A 288 1.69 11.32 32.90
CA ASP A 288 1.83 11.55 31.47
C ASP A 288 3.11 12.34 31.14
N ASN A 289 3.78 11.91 30.08
CA ASN A 289 4.91 12.63 29.48
C ASN A 289 4.55 14.09 29.17
N SER A 290 5.54 14.98 29.25
CA SER A 290 5.36 16.39 28.87
C SER A 290 5.73 16.59 27.41
N VAL A 291 4.76 16.96 26.58
CA VAL A 291 4.92 17.09 25.12
C VAL A 291 4.79 18.54 24.69
N TRP A 292 5.85 19.08 24.09
CA TRP A 292 5.90 20.44 23.57
C TRP A 292 6.16 20.47 22.07
N TYR A 293 5.61 21.49 21.41
CA TYR A 293 5.81 21.72 19.99
C TYR A 293 6.24 23.15 19.71
N CYS A 294 7.13 23.35 18.75
CA CYS A 294 7.41 24.68 18.19
C CYS A 294 7.60 24.65 16.68
N SER A 295 7.52 25.83 16.05
CA SER A 295 7.95 26.02 14.67
C SER A 295 9.29 26.76 14.66
N LEU A 296 10.21 26.24 13.88
CA LEU A 296 11.55 26.75 13.64
C LEU A 296 11.62 27.19 12.17
N ASP A 297 12.34 28.26 11.90
CA ASP A 297 12.74 28.64 10.55
C ASP A 297 14.16 28.14 10.31
N TYR A 298 14.35 27.23 9.35
CA TYR A 298 15.59 26.47 9.20
C TYR A 298 16.00 26.30 7.74
N LYS A 299 17.31 26.43 7.49
CA LYS A 299 17.98 26.12 6.22
C LYS A 299 19.31 25.46 6.53
N THR A 300 19.65 24.43 5.76
CA THR A 300 20.97 23.80 5.79
C THR A 300 22.03 24.72 5.18
N LEU A 301 23.31 24.52 5.49
CA LEU A 301 24.38 25.34 4.89
C LEU A 301 24.40 25.25 3.35
N ASN A 302 24.42 24.02 2.80
CA ASN A 302 24.72 23.81 1.38
C ASN A 302 23.63 23.04 0.60
N SER A 303 22.83 22.19 1.25
CA SER A 303 21.94 21.27 0.51
C SER A 303 20.57 21.85 0.18
N TRP A 304 20.07 22.83 0.95
CA TRP A 304 18.78 23.47 0.74
C TRP A 304 18.91 24.85 0.11
N SER A 305 18.07 25.16 -0.87
CA SER A 305 18.09 26.47 -1.53
C SER A 305 17.51 27.60 -0.66
N ARG A 306 16.61 27.28 0.29
CA ARG A 306 15.83 28.27 1.05
C ARG A 306 15.52 27.84 2.49
N ASN A 307 15.11 28.82 3.29
CA ASN A 307 14.54 28.59 4.61
C ASN A 307 13.18 27.90 4.50
N ARG A 308 12.96 26.91 5.37
CA ARG A 308 11.72 26.15 5.47
C ARG A 308 11.27 26.06 6.90
N ARG A 309 9.96 25.95 7.07
CA ARG A 309 9.36 25.70 8.38
C ARG A 309 9.66 24.26 8.81
N VAL A 310 10.26 24.13 9.98
CA VAL A 310 10.46 22.86 10.67
C VAL A 310 9.66 22.86 11.95
N VAL A 311 8.81 21.86 12.16
CA VAL A 311 8.11 21.63 13.41
C VAL A 311 8.92 20.66 14.26
N ALA A 312 9.28 21.08 15.47
CA ALA A 312 9.89 20.22 16.47
C ALA A 312 8.82 19.71 17.43
N LYS A 313 8.86 18.42 17.75
CA LYS A 313 8.18 17.78 18.89
C LYS A 313 9.25 17.40 19.89
N VAL A 314 9.09 17.82 21.15
CA VAL A 314 9.86 17.29 22.27
C VAL A 314 8.90 16.58 23.20
N GLU A 315 9.16 15.32 23.46
CA GLU A 315 8.49 14.52 24.47
C GLU A 315 9.49 14.22 25.58
N TYR A 316 9.16 14.63 26.80
CA TYR A 316 9.98 14.45 27.99
C TYR A 316 9.31 13.43 28.90
N SER A 317 9.98 12.30 29.12
CA SER A 317 9.61 11.27 30.09
C SER A 317 10.67 11.18 31.20
N ASN A 318 10.48 10.27 32.17
CA ASN A 318 11.47 10.00 33.20
C ASN A 318 12.74 9.32 32.63
N GLU A 319 12.56 8.45 31.63
CA GLU A 319 13.64 7.65 31.05
C GLU A 319 14.40 8.37 29.94
N GLU A 320 13.68 9.05 29.05
CA GLU A 320 14.26 9.60 27.83
C GLU A 320 13.63 10.93 27.40
N VAL A 321 14.34 11.63 26.52
CA VAL A 321 13.83 12.83 25.87
C VAL A 321 13.85 12.62 24.36
N ASP A 322 12.69 12.25 23.81
CA ASP A 322 12.50 12.04 22.38
C ASP A 322 12.25 13.39 21.69
N THR A 323 13.13 13.75 20.75
CA THR A 323 13.01 14.98 19.97
C THR A 323 12.93 14.64 18.48
N ARG A 324 11.79 14.95 17.87
CA ARG A 324 11.52 14.68 16.45
C ARG A 324 11.24 15.94 15.66
N PHE A 325 11.58 15.91 14.38
CA PHE A 325 11.41 17.05 13.49
C PHE A 325 10.59 16.68 12.26
N VAL A 326 9.82 17.64 11.75
CA VAL A 326 9.01 17.53 10.53
C VAL A 326 9.21 18.81 9.72
N VAL A 327 9.60 18.71 8.45
CA VAL A 327 9.69 19.85 7.54
C VAL A 327 8.42 19.98 6.71
N THR A 328 7.99 21.21 6.44
CA THR A 328 6.71 21.46 5.75
C THR A 328 6.66 22.80 5.03
N SER A 329 5.92 22.84 3.92
CA SER A 329 5.51 24.09 3.25
C SER A 329 4.31 24.78 3.91
N LEU A 330 3.58 24.09 4.80
CA LEU A 330 2.33 24.60 5.38
C LEU A 330 2.63 25.76 6.34
N PRO A 331 2.04 26.96 6.14
CA PRO A 331 2.35 28.12 6.95
C PRO A 331 1.75 28.01 8.36
N ILE A 332 2.40 28.64 9.34
CA ILE A 332 1.97 28.64 10.75
C ILE A 332 0.55 29.17 10.95
N LYS A 333 0.15 30.17 10.16
CA LYS A 333 -1.20 30.74 10.16
C LYS A 333 -2.28 29.75 9.74
N LYS A 334 -1.93 28.74 8.92
CA LYS A 334 -2.87 27.71 8.43
C LYS A 334 -2.98 26.55 9.42
N ILE A 335 -1.90 26.20 10.11
CA ILE A 335 -1.87 25.09 11.06
C ILE A 335 -0.76 25.26 12.12
N PRO A 336 -1.10 25.23 13.43
CA PRO A 336 -0.12 25.33 14.51
C PRO A 336 0.74 24.06 14.61
N PRO A 337 1.95 24.13 15.21
CA PRO A 337 2.92 23.04 15.17
C PRO A 337 2.39 21.72 15.77
N GLY A 338 1.68 21.75 16.90
CA GLY A 338 1.10 20.54 17.50
C GLY A 338 0.07 19.84 16.60
N GLN A 339 -0.80 20.61 15.93
CA GLN A 339 -1.77 20.04 14.98
C GLN A 339 -1.09 19.58 13.69
N LEU A 340 -0.05 20.27 13.23
CA LEU A 340 0.72 19.82 12.06
C LEU A 340 1.34 18.45 12.33
N TYR A 341 1.98 18.30 13.48
CA TYR A 341 2.59 17.03 13.87
C TYR A 341 1.52 15.93 14.02
N THR A 342 0.51 16.14 14.85
CA THR A 342 -0.47 15.10 15.21
C THR A 342 -1.49 14.80 14.11
N GLN A 343 -1.98 15.81 13.38
CA GLN A 343 -3.06 15.63 12.40
C GLN A 343 -2.56 15.50 10.97
N LYS A 344 -1.38 16.02 10.63
CA LYS A 344 -0.80 15.90 9.28
C LYS A 344 0.30 14.87 9.20
N TYR A 345 1.26 14.88 10.12
CA TYR A 345 2.39 13.95 10.04
C TYR A 345 2.09 12.56 10.62
N CYS A 346 1.62 12.44 11.87
CA CYS A 346 1.40 11.15 12.52
C CYS A 346 0.54 10.14 11.75
N PRO A 347 -0.52 10.54 11.00
CA PRO A 347 -1.30 9.55 10.25
C PRO A 347 -0.52 8.89 9.11
N ARG A 348 0.72 9.33 8.81
CA ARG A 348 1.68 8.60 7.95
C ARG A 348 1.89 7.17 8.46
N GLY A 349 1.84 6.93 9.77
CA GLY A 349 1.99 5.58 10.33
C GLY A 349 0.97 4.55 9.82
N ASN A 350 -0.16 4.97 9.23
CA ASN A 350 -1.10 4.04 8.60
C ASN A 350 -0.57 3.38 7.32
N MET A 351 0.44 3.98 6.70
CA MET A 351 1.15 3.47 5.53
C MET A 351 1.82 2.13 5.81
N GLU A 352 2.39 1.95 7.00
CA GLU A 352 2.94 0.69 7.48
C GLU A 352 1.88 -0.44 7.43
N ASN A 353 0.65 -0.12 7.82
CA ASN A 353 -0.45 -1.09 7.71
C ASN A 353 -0.80 -1.41 6.25
N ARG A 354 -0.62 -0.46 5.30
CA ARG A 354 -0.83 -0.73 3.87
C ARG A 354 0.26 -1.64 3.33
N LEU A 355 1.52 -1.38 3.68
CA LEU A 355 2.67 -2.21 3.28
C LEU A 355 2.54 -3.64 3.83
N LYS A 356 2.12 -3.79 5.09
CA LYS A 356 1.80 -5.09 5.68
C LYS A 356 0.71 -5.84 4.91
N GLU A 357 -0.33 -5.15 4.44
CA GLU A 357 -1.36 -5.79 3.59
C GLU A 357 -0.80 -6.24 2.22
N GLN A 358 0.16 -5.50 1.64
CA GLN A 358 0.84 -5.91 0.41
C GLN A 358 1.69 -7.16 0.64
N LYS A 359 2.60 -7.10 1.62
CA LYS A 359 3.55 -8.19 1.91
C LYS A 359 2.89 -9.39 2.54
N LEU A 360 2.33 -9.22 3.75
CA LEU A 360 1.83 -10.35 4.53
C LEU A 360 0.53 -10.89 3.93
N GLY A 361 -0.36 -9.97 3.53
CA GLY A 361 -1.67 -10.30 2.99
C GLY A 361 -1.59 -10.81 1.56
N LEU A 362 -0.99 -10.06 0.65
CA LEU A 362 -1.01 -10.35 -0.79
C LEU A 362 0.30 -10.89 -1.35
N LYS A 363 1.29 -11.10 -0.48
CA LYS A 363 2.57 -11.72 -0.84
C LYS A 363 3.27 -10.97 -1.97
N SER A 364 3.21 -9.64 -1.92
CA SER A 364 3.91 -8.78 -2.88
C SER A 364 5.43 -8.98 -2.84
N ASP A 365 5.95 -9.48 -1.72
CA ASP A 365 7.33 -9.88 -1.46
C ASP A 365 7.67 -11.28 -1.99
N ARG A 366 6.81 -11.88 -2.82
CA ARG A 366 7.09 -13.14 -3.54
C ARG A 366 7.56 -12.85 -4.97
N THR A 367 8.60 -12.04 -5.07
CA THR A 367 9.34 -11.78 -6.30
C THR A 367 10.30 -12.94 -6.58
N SER A 368 9.77 -14.08 -7.00
CA SER A 368 10.56 -15.29 -7.31
C SER A 368 10.84 -15.52 -8.80
N THR A 369 10.77 -14.48 -9.65
CA THR A 369 11.35 -14.58 -10.99
C THR A 369 12.85 -14.33 -10.95
N HIS A 370 13.59 -14.87 -11.91
CA HIS A 370 15.02 -14.56 -12.03
C HIS A 370 15.26 -13.13 -12.50
N THR A 371 14.31 -12.54 -13.24
CA THR A 371 14.49 -11.24 -13.88
C THR A 371 13.82 -10.12 -13.12
N PHE A 372 14.42 -8.94 -13.17
CA PHE A 372 13.94 -7.78 -12.42
C PHE A 372 12.57 -7.28 -12.92
N GLU A 373 12.39 -7.24 -14.25
CA GLU A 373 11.14 -6.82 -14.88
C GLU A 373 9.98 -7.80 -14.63
N GLY A 374 10.26 -9.11 -14.60
CA GLY A 374 9.27 -10.12 -14.22
C GLY A 374 8.77 -9.94 -12.78
N ASN A 375 9.68 -9.57 -11.88
CA ASN A 375 9.37 -9.27 -10.49
C ASN A 375 8.56 -7.98 -10.35
N GLN A 376 8.85 -6.95 -11.16
CA GLN A 376 8.01 -5.74 -11.24
C GLN A 376 6.58 -6.06 -11.67
N LEU A 377 6.39 -6.97 -12.63
CA LEU A 377 5.05 -7.40 -13.04
C LEU A 377 4.30 -8.12 -11.91
N ARG A 378 4.98 -8.99 -11.16
CA ARG A 378 4.38 -9.64 -9.98
C ARG A 378 3.98 -8.65 -8.90
N LEU A 379 4.80 -7.63 -8.67
CA LEU A 379 4.47 -6.53 -7.77
C LEU A 379 3.18 -5.81 -8.21
N TRP A 380 2.98 -5.59 -9.51
CA TRP A 380 1.73 -5.02 -10.03
C TRP A 380 0.54 -5.98 -9.91
N PHE A 381 0.73 -7.30 -10.04
CA PHE A 381 -0.34 -8.26 -9.78
C PHE A 381 -0.82 -8.23 -8.33
N ALA A 382 0.11 -8.21 -7.37
CA ALA A 382 -0.24 -8.00 -5.95
C ALA A 382 -0.94 -6.65 -5.74
N SER A 383 -0.48 -5.59 -6.41
CA SER A 383 -1.08 -4.26 -6.36
C SER A 383 -2.53 -4.23 -6.85
N ILE A 384 -2.83 -4.94 -7.94
CA ILE A 384 -4.17 -5.01 -8.52
C ILE A 384 -5.09 -5.90 -7.67
N ALA A 385 -4.56 -6.99 -7.09
CA ALA A 385 -5.27 -7.78 -6.09
C ALA A 385 -5.67 -6.92 -4.89
N TYR A 386 -4.79 -6.04 -4.41
CA TYR A 386 -5.08 -5.08 -3.36
C TYR A 386 -6.18 -4.09 -3.76
N ILE A 387 -6.13 -3.55 -4.97
CA ILE A 387 -7.14 -2.61 -5.46
C ILE A 387 -8.53 -3.26 -5.48
N LEU A 388 -8.63 -4.53 -5.91
CA LEU A 388 -9.89 -5.28 -5.84
C LEU A 388 -10.39 -5.49 -4.41
N MET A 389 -9.50 -5.86 -3.49
CA MET A 389 -9.85 -5.99 -2.07
C MET A 389 -10.28 -4.66 -1.48
N ASN A 390 -9.65 -3.55 -1.87
CA ASN A 390 -10.04 -2.22 -1.44
C ASN A 390 -11.40 -1.80 -2.02
N ALA A 391 -11.67 -2.10 -3.29
CA ALA A 391 -12.97 -1.86 -3.91
C ALA A 391 -14.09 -2.64 -3.20
N LEU A 392 -13.82 -3.87 -2.75
CA LEU A 392 -14.77 -4.63 -1.94
C LEU A 392 -15.05 -3.93 -0.61
N ARG A 393 -14.00 -3.44 0.07
CA ARG A 393 -14.14 -2.67 1.33
C ARG A 393 -15.02 -1.45 1.16
N GLU A 394 -14.72 -0.61 0.18
CA GLU A 394 -15.37 0.68 0.00
C GLU A 394 -16.81 0.58 -0.49
N GLN A 395 -17.11 -0.44 -1.30
CA GLN A 395 -18.39 -0.51 -1.99
C GLN A 395 -19.37 -1.46 -1.31
N CYS A 396 -18.84 -2.52 -0.69
CA CYS A 396 -19.65 -3.61 -0.13
C CYS A 396 -19.52 -3.76 1.39
N LEU A 397 -18.47 -3.23 2.04
CA LEU A 397 -18.25 -3.40 3.48
C LEU A 397 -18.26 -2.08 4.27
N VAL A 398 -18.48 -0.94 3.62
CA VAL A 398 -18.41 0.39 4.26
C VAL A 398 -19.35 0.55 5.47
N SER A 399 -20.49 -0.15 5.45
CA SER A 399 -21.52 -0.11 6.48
C SER A 399 -21.53 -1.37 7.37
N THR A 400 -20.41 -2.11 7.40
CA THR A 400 -20.25 -3.30 8.25
C THR A 400 -19.04 -3.14 9.17
N GLU A 401 -18.89 -4.06 10.12
CA GLU A 401 -17.71 -4.13 10.98
C GLU A 401 -16.39 -4.31 10.18
N PHE A 402 -16.47 -4.83 8.95
CA PHE A 402 -15.31 -5.05 8.10
C PHE A 402 -14.89 -3.86 7.23
N LYS A 403 -15.45 -2.65 7.43
CA LYS A 403 -15.05 -1.43 6.68
C LYS A 403 -13.55 -1.15 6.71
N ASN A 404 -12.89 -1.52 7.82
CA ASN A 404 -11.46 -1.34 8.06
C ASN A 404 -10.70 -2.66 8.17
N ALA A 405 -11.32 -3.78 7.82
CA ALA A 405 -10.69 -5.09 7.86
C ALA A 405 -9.46 -5.15 6.95
N THR A 406 -8.46 -5.92 7.37
CA THR A 406 -7.29 -6.26 6.55
C THR A 406 -7.67 -7.25 5.45
N VAL A 407 -6.84 -7.35 4.42
CA VAL A 407 -6.93 -8.40 3.37
C VAL A 407 -7.14 -9.78 4.00
N ASP A 408 -6.33 -10.15 5.00
CA ASP A 408 -6.41 -11.47 5.64
C ASP A 408 -7.73 -11.70 6.38
N THR A 409 -8.24 -10.67 7.06
CA THR A 409 -9.53 -10.75 7.74
C THR A 409 -10.65 -10.98 6.72
N ILE A 410 -10.67 -10.21 5.63
CA ILE A 410 -11.67 -10.38 4.57
C ILE A 410 -11.54 -11.77 3.93
N ARG A 411 -10.31 -12.20 3.61
CA ARG A 411 -10.03 -13.52 3.03
C ARG A 411 -10.57 -14.64 3.92
N THR A 412 -10.14 -14.69 5.18
CA THR A 412 -10.47 -15.79 6.09
C THR A 412 -11.93 -15.78 6.55
N LYS A 413 -12.54 -14.60 6.72
CA LYS A 413 -13.92 -14.49 7.22
C LYS A 413 -14.97 -14.49 6.12
N LEU A 414 -14.64 -14.09 4.88
CA LEU A 414 -15.62 -13.89 3.79
C LEU A 414 -15.30 -14.60 2.47
N LEU A 415 -14.07 -15.06 2.22
CA LEU A 415 -13.72 -15.68 0.93
C LEU A 415 -13.35 -17.16 1.06
N LYS A 416 -12.64 -17.53 2.14
CA LYS A 416 -12.14 -18.88 2.40
C LYS A 416 -13.05 -19.62 3.37
N LEU A 417 -14.29 -19.83 2.94
CA LEU A 417 -15.32 -20.54 3.71
C LEU A 417 -15.51 -21.98 3.21
N GLY A 418 -15.85 -22.88 4.13
CA GLY A 418 -16.38 -24.20 3.77
C GLY A 418 -17.76 -24.06 3.12
N ALA A 419 -17.94 -24.70 1.97
CA ALA A 419 -19.20 -24.74 1.24
C ALA A 419 -19.38 -26.09 0.53
N ILE A 420 -20.63 -26.53 0.38
CA ILE A 420 -20.99 -27.68 -0.46
C ILE A 420 -21.28 -27.15 -1.85
N ILE A 421 -20.57 -27.69 -2.84
CA ILE A 421 -20.74 -27.34 -4.24
C ILE A 421 -21.53 -28.43 -4.94
N THR A 422 -22.67 -28.08 -5.53
CA THR A 422 -23.47 -29.00 -6.34
C THR A 422 -23.56 -28.49 -7.76
N ILE A 423 -22.94 -29.23 -8.69
CA ILE A 423 -22.97 -28.93 -10.12
C ILE A 423 -24.17 -29.65 -10.74
N ARG A 424 -25.05 -28.91 -11.41
CA ARG A 424 -26.16 -29.45 -12.20
C ARG A 424 -26.02 -28.98 -13.65
N ARG A 425 -26.79 -29.58 -14.57
CA ARG A 425 -26.80 -29.21 -16.00
C ARG A 425 -26.93 -27.71 -16.28
N ARG A 426 -27.75 -26.98 -15.50
CA ARG A 426 -28.07 -25.57 -15.75
C ARG A 426 -27.62 -24.60 -14.65
N ARG A 427 -27.04 -25.08 -13.54
CA ARG A 427 -26.67 -24.23 -12.41
C ARG A 427 -25.62 -24.88 -11.51
N VAL A 428 -24.78 -24.04 -10.93
CA VAL A 428 -23.89 -24.39 -9.82
C VAL A 428 -24.52 -23.82 -8.54
N LEU A 429 -24.78 -24.69 -7.56
CA LEU A 429 -25.24 -24.28 -6.24
C LEU A 429 -24.06 -24.25 -5.28
N ILE A 430 -23.88 -23.11 -4.60
CA ILE A 430 -22.87 -22.93 -3.54
C ILE A 430 -23.64 -22.80 -2.22
N ALA A 431 -23.64 -23.85 -1.42
CA ALA A 431 -24.30 -23.86 -0.12
C ALA A 431 -23.28 -23.64 1.00
N ILE A 432 -23.36 -22.48 1.66
CA ILE A 432 -22.56 -22.14 2.83
C ILE A 432 -23.33 -22.57 4.08
N SER A 433 -22.62 -22.96 5.16
CA SER A 433 -23.24 -23.36 6.43
C SER A 433 -24.20 -22.29 6.97
N SER A 434 -25.39 -22.73 7.42
CA SER A 434 -26.38 -21.87 8.09
C SER A 434 -25.89 -21.30 9.42
N ALA A 435 -24.91 -21.96 10.04
CA ALA A 435 -24.23 -21.51 11.25
C ALA A 435 -23.06 -20.55 10.96
N CYS A 436 -22.83 -20.14 9.71
CA CYS A 436 -21.80 -19.16 9.38
C CYS A 436 -22.06 -17.84 10.13
N PRO A 437 -21.12 -17.37 10.98
CA PRO A 437 -21.34 -16.19 11.82
C PRO A 437 -21.53 -14.90 11.00
N TYR A 438 -21.03 -14.87 9.76
CA TYR A 438 -21.08 -13.68 8.90
C TYR A 438 -22.22 -13.70 7.87
N LYS A 439 -23.23 -14.56 8.03
CA LYS A 439 -24.35 -14.70 7.07
C LYS A 439 -25.01 -13.36 6.72
N ASP A 440 -25.21 -12.49 7.70
CA ASP A 440 -25.88 -11.20 7.50
C ASP A 440 -25.00 -10.23 6.71
N ILE A 441 -23.68 -10.33 6.90
CA ILE A 441 -22.70 -9.60 6.12
C ILE A 441 -22.65 -10.12 4.68
N PHE A 442 -22.72 -11.44 4.45
CA PHE A 442 -22.84 -11.98 3.10
C PHE A 442 -24.09 -11.48 2.37
N ASN A 443 -25.24 -11.50 3.06
CA ASN A 443 -26.48 -10.95 2.51
C ASN A 443 -26.34 -9.46 2.20
N HIS A 444 -25.67 -8.68 3.06
CA HIS A 444 -25.36 -7.29 2.81
C HIS A 444 -24.49 -7.10 1.57
N ILE A 445 -23.37 -7.83 1.45
CA ILE A 445 -22.47 -7.77 0.29
C ILE A 445 -23.23 -8.12 -0.99
N TYR A 446 -24.02 -9.19 -0.98
CA TYR A 446 -24.81 -9.61 -2.14
C TYR A 446 -25.77 -8.50 -2.60
N ARG A 447 -26.54 -7.90 -1.68
CA ARG A 447 -27.43 -6.76 -1.99
C ARG A 447 -26.66 -5.58 -2.59
N ARG A 448 -25.50 -5.23 -2.00
CA ARG A 448 -24.65 -4.15 -2.50
C ARG A 448 -24.13 -4.42 -3.90
N LEU A 449 -23.62 -5.63 -4.15
CA LEU A 449 -23.16 -6.05 -5.47
C LEU A 449 -24.28 -5.98 -6.51
N SER A 450 -25.48 -6.48 -6.20
CA SER A 450 -26.62 -6.41 -7.12
C SER A 450 -27.00 -4.97 -7.50
N GLN A 451 -26.80 -4.01 -6.60
CA GLN A 451 -27.06 -2.58 -6.84
C GLN A 451 -25.93 -1.84 -7.57
N LEU A 452 -24.73 -2.41 -7.63
CA LEU A 452 -23.63 -1.78 -8.36
C LEU A 452 -23.96 -1.81 -9.87
N PRO A 453 -23.74 -0.69 -10.59
CA PRO A 453 -24.06 -0.62 -12.00
C PRO A 453 -23.23 -1.64 -12.77
N CYS A 454 -23.87 -2.33 -13.71
CA CYS A 454 -23.13 -3.12 -14.68
C CYS A 454 -22.40 -2.15 -15.61
N PRO A 455 -21.13 -2.40 -15.93
CA PRO A 455 -20.40 -1.59 -16.87
C PRO A 455 -21.08 -1.73 -18.23
N GLY A 456 -21.46 -0.59 -18.81
CA GLY A 456 -22.06 -0.51 -20.15
C GLY A 456 -21.22 -1.18 -21.22
#